data_AF-A0A842WP02-F1
#
_entry.id   AF-A0A842WP02-F1
#
_cell.length_a   1.000
_cell.length_b   1.000
_cell.length_c   1.000
_cell.angle_alpha   90.00
_cell.angle_beta   90.00
_cell.angle_gamma   90.00
#
_symmetry.space_group_name_H-M   'P 1'
#
loop_
_entity.id
_entity.type
_entity.pdbx_description
1 polymer ?
#
loop_
_entity_poly.entity_id
_entity_poly.type
_entity_poly.pdbx_seq_one_letter_code
_entity_poly.pdbx_strand_id
1 'polypeptide(L)'
;MDVWCPLIPPADYKQVKNYLGDLHRINDAYDDWRASMRGKPFVGIRVGVILDRIRMLMIKIGVSCGQNRTLAETVQSVVAEALRQRSYSIIKKMSSDTQEEKIIKSTVYAFFKSLKFTRDIYPIEEIQRVMPKNIESDSDASGFLGRFKKSEDTKKFDKEELAEKALEKSNNVLKRLLMYLLSPDPWGTK
;
A
#
# COMPACT_ATOMS: atom_id res chain seq x y z
N MET A 1 15.56 -28.72 10.01
CA MET A 1 14.87 -27.60 10.66
C MET A 1 14.36 -26.70 9.56
N ASP A 2 13.06 -26.41 9.54
CA ASP A 2 12.53 -25.41 8.61
C ASP A 2 13.05 -24.03 9.04
N VAL A 3 13.81 -23.38 8.17
CA VAL A 3 14.28 -22.01 8.42
C VAL A 3 13.06 -21.10 8.40
N TRP A 4 12.63 -20.65 9.58
CA TRP A 4 11.52 -19.71 9.70
C TRP A 4 11.92 -18.38 9.07
N CYS A 5 11.17 -17.94 8.05
CA CYS A 5 11.35 -16.62 7.44
C CYS A 5 10.15 -15.72 7.76
N PRO A 6 10.29 -14.70 8.64
CA PRO A 6 9.17 -13.87 9.06
C PRO A 6 8.54 -13.04 7.94
N LEU A 7 9.32 -12.69 6.91
CA LEU A 7 8.82 -11.94 5.76
C LEU A 7 7.91 -12.75 4.85
N ILE A 8 7.95 -14.08 4.91
CA ILE A 8 7.09 -14.94 4.11
C ILE A 8 5.87 -15.32 4.96
N PRO A 9 4.65 -14.91 4.58
CA PRO A 9 3.44 -15.35 5.26
C PRO A 9 3.34 -16.88 5.23
N PRO A 10 2.81 -17.53 6.28
CA PRO A 10 2.72 -18.98 6.33
C PRO A 10 1.97 -19.62 5.16
N ALA A 11 0.95 -18.93 4.64
CA ALA A 11 0.19 -19.36 3.47
C ALA A 11 1.05 -19.50 2.20
N ASP A 12 2.17 -18.76 2.14
CA ASP A 12 3.04 -18.66 0.97
C ASP A 12 4.33 -19.48 1.09
N TYR A 13 4.55 -20.21 2.19
CA TYR A 13 5.78 -21.00 2.37
C TYR A 13 6.02 -22.04 1.27
N LYS A 14 4.95 -22.56 0.65
CA LYS A 14 5.07 -23.49 -0.48
C LYS A 14 5.84 -22.89 -1.66
N GLN A 15 5.76 -21.56 -1.86
CA GLN A 15 6.43 -20.86 -2.95
C GLN A 15 7.95 -20.80 -2.76
N VAL A 16 8.43 -20.90 -1.52
CA VAL A 16 9.86 -20.79 -1.17
C VAL A 16 10.48 -22.10 -0.68
N LYS A 17 9.73 -23.21 -0.72
CA LYS A 17 10.16 -24.51 -0.18
C LYS A 17 11.46 -25.04 -0.82
N ASN A 18 11.69 -24.75 -2.09
CA ASN A 18 12.91 -25.18 -2.79
C ASN A 18 14.15 -24.35 -2.41
N TYR A 19 13.98 -23.31 -1.60
CA TYR A 19 15.02 -22.34 -1.26
C TYR A 19 15.29 -22.26 0.25
N LEU A 20 14.86 -23.25 1.04
CA LEU A 20 15.00 -23.24 2.51
C LEU A 20 16.45 -22.96 2.97
N GLY A 21 17.45 -23.48 2.23
CA GLY A 21 18.86 -23.25 2.52
C GLY A 21 19.30 -21.79 2.39
N ASP A 22 18.61 -20.98 1.57
CA ASP A 22 18.94 -19.58 1.32
C ASP A 22 18.10 -18.59 2.15
N LEU A 23 17.02 -19.05 2.81
CA LEU A 23 16.10 -18.20 3.57
C LEU A 23 16.76 -17.44 4.73
N HIS A 24 17.85 -17.96 5.29
CA HIS A 24 18.61 -17.27 6.33
C HIS A 24 19.12 -15.90 5.85
N ARG A 25 19.56 -15.79 4.58
CA ARG A 25 20.05 -14.52 4.00
C ARG A 25 18.95 -13.46 3.93
N ILE A 26 17.70 -13.89 3.74
CA ILE A 26 16.54 -13.00 3.72
C ILE A 26 16.22 -12.54 5.13
N ASN A 27 16.32 -13.42 6.13
CA ASN A 27 16.13 -13.07 7.53
C ASN A 27 17.16 -12.04 7.99
N ASP A 28 18.44 -12.28 7.71
CA ASP A 28 19.52 -11.37 8.09
C ASP A 28 19.30 -9.99 7.43
N ALA A 29 18.96 -9.97 6.15
CA ALA A 29 18.64 -8.73 5.43
C ALA A 29 17.43 -7.98 6.00
N TYR A 30 16.40 -8.73 6.43
CA TYR A 30 15.22 -8.17 7.07
C TYR A 30 15.55 -7.58 8.45
N ASP A 31 16.30 -8.31 9.26
CA ASP A 31 16.70 -7.91 10.60
C ASP A 31 17.60 -6.68 10.57
N ASP A 32 18.56 -6.64 9.65
CA ASP A 32 19.37 -5.46 9.37
C ASP A 32 18.53 -4.26 8.95
N TRP A 33 17.56 -4.47 8.04
CA TRP A 33 16.66 -3.41 7.62
C TRP A 33 15.85 -2.91 8.82
N ARG A 34 15.24 -3.79 9.61
CA ARG A 34 14.47 -3.43 10.81
C ARG A 34 15.32 -2.66 11.81
N ALA A 35 16.54 -3.12 12.08
CA ALA A 35 17.50 -2.43 12.94
C ALA A 35 17.80 -1.02 12.42
N SER A 36 18.04 -0.88 11.12
CA SER A 36 18.29 0.43 10.49
C SER A 36 17.08 1.38 10.50
N MET A 37 15.87 0.85 10.65
CA MET A 37 14.65 1.64 10.78
C MET A 37 14.37 2.08 12.23
N ARG A 38 15.02 1.48 13.24
CA ARG A 38 14.87 1.89 14.65
C ARG A 38 15.32 3.34 14.81
N GLY A 39 14.55 4.12 15.55
CA GLY A 39 14.83 5.55 15.80
C GLY A 39 14.51 6.48 14.64
N LYS A 40 14.14 5.98 13.45
CA LYS A 40 13.67 6.85 12.36
C LYS A 40 12.27 7.38 12.67
N PRO A 41 11.96 8.66 12.39
CA PRO A 41 10.66 9.23 12.70
C PRO A 41 9.54 8.58 11.89
N PHE A 42 8.36 8.45 12.53
CA PHE A 42 7.11 7.95 11.94
C PHE A 42 6.01 9.01 11.83
N VAL A 43 6.06 10.02 12.69
CA VAL A 43 5.13 11.15 12.70
C VAL A 43 5.63 12.21 11.73
N GLY A 44 4.73 12.85 10.98
CA GLY A 44 5.07 13.91 10.03
C GLY A 44 5.76 13.45 8.73
N ILE A 45 6.04 12.15 8.56
CA ILE A 45 6.67 11.65 7.33
C ILE A 45 5.68 11.64 6.16
N ARG A 46 6.19 12.01 4.99
CA ARG A 46 5.47 12.03 3.72
C ARG A 46 5.45 10.63 3.10
N VAL A 47 4.46 10.40 2.22
CA VAL A 47 4.24 9.13 1.50
C VAL A 47 5.51 8.62 0.82
N GLY A 48 6.24 9.48 0.11
CA GLY A 48 7.46 9.10 -0.61
C GLY A 48 8.54 8.52 0.30
N VAL A 49 8.71 9.08 1.51
CA VAL A 49 9.70 8.58 2.48
C VAL A 49 9.34 7.18 2.98
N ILE A 50 8.04 6.88 3.18
CA ILE A 50 7.61 5.54 3.60
C ILE A 50 7.82 4.53 2.48
N LEU A 51 7.42 4.89 1.26
CA LEU A 51 7.63 4.03 0.10
C LEU A 51 9.10 3.73 -0.11
N ASP A 52 9.97 4.72 0.05
CA ASP A 52 11.41 4.52 -0.08
C ASP A 52 11.95 3.57 1.00
N ARG A 53 11.49 3.66 2.25
CA ARG A 53 11.86 2.71 3.31
C ARG A 53 11.43 1.28 2.97
N ILE A 54 10.23 1.08 2.44
CA ILE A 54 9.75 -0.24 1.99
C ILE A 54 10.55 -0.71 0.78
N ARG A 55 10.88 0.18 -0.16
CA ARG A 55 11.71 -0.11 -1.33
C ARG A 55 13.12 -0.52 -0.92
N MET A 56 13.72 0.13 0.07
CA MET A 56 15.02 -0.25 0.63
C MET A 56 15.01 -1.69 1.18
N LEU A 57 13.91 -2.14 1.79
CA LEU A 57 13.75 -3.54 2.19
C LEU A 57 13.78 -4.47 0.96
N MET A 58 12.98 -4.15 -0.07
CA MET A 58 12.96 -4.93 -1.30
C MET A 58 14.33 -5.02 -1.97
N ILE A 59 15.09 -3.92 -1.99
CA ILE A 59 16.46 -3.88 -2.51
C ILE A 59 17.40 -4.75 -1.68
N LYS A 60 17.33 -4.67 -0.34
CA LYS A 60 18.16 -5.51 0.55
C LYS A 60 17.90 -7.01 0.34
N ILE A 61 16.64 -7.41 0.15
CA ILE A 61 16.27 -8.78 -0.23
C ILE A 61 16.92 -9.15 -1.58
N GLY A 62 16.84 -8.26 -2.56
CA GLY A 62 17.46 -8.45 -3.87
C GLY A 62 18.97 -8.68 -3.78
N VAL A 63 19.66 -7.86 -2.99
CA VAL A 63 21.11 -7.96 -2.77
C VAL A 63 21.49 -9.24 -2.02
N SER A 64 20.76 -9.60 -0.96
CA SER A 64 21.06 -10.81 -0.18
C SER A 64 20.85 -12.10 -0.98
N CYS A 65 19.96 -12.06 -1.97
CA CYS A 65 19.71 -13.14 -2.92
C CYS A 65 20.53 -13.01 -4.21
N GLY A 66 21.63 -12.24 -4.24
CA GLY A 66 22.34 -11.89 -5.49
C GLY A 66 22.80 -13.06 -6.38
N GLN A 67 22.97 -14.27 -5.81
CA GLN A 67 23.29 -15.50 -6.54
C GLN A 67 22.06 -16.31 -7.00
N ASN A 68 20.87 -15.95 -6.52
CA ASN A 68 19.60 -16.63 -6.76
C ASN A 68 18.50 -15.61 -7.07
N ARG A 69 18.52 -15.11 -8.31
CA ARG A 69 17.56 -14.11 -8.80
C ARG A 69 16.10 -14.58 -8.67
N THR A 70 15.82 -15.85 -8.96
CA THR A 70 14.46 -16.41 -8.86
C THR A 70 13.93 -16.34 -7.44
N LEU A 71 14.74 -16.67 -6.44
CA LEU A 71 14.38 -16.50 -5.04
C LEU A 71 14.09 -15.03 -4.71
N ALA A 72 14.97 -14.11 -5.13
CA ALA A 72 14.80 -12.69 -4.90
C ALA A 72 13.44 -12.17 -5.43
N GLU A 73 13.13 -12.47 -6.69
CA GLU A 73 11.90 -12.08 -7.36
C GLU A 73 10.67 -12.73 -6.70
N THR A 74 10.77 -14.00 -6.32
CA THR A 74 9.71 -14.73 -5.62
C THR A 74 9.38 -14.06 -4.28
N VAL A 75 10.40 -13.79 -3.47
CA VAL A 75 10.24 -13.19 -2.13
C VAL A 75 9.69 -11.77 -2.24
N GLN A 76 10.25 -10.95 -3.14
CA GLN A 76 9.75 -9.59 -3.39
C GLN A 76 8.28 -9.60 -3.83
N SER A 77 7.90 -10.55 -4.68
CA SER A 77 6.50 -10.74 -5.12
C SER A 77 5.58 -11.11 -3.96
N VAL A 78 5.98 -12.10 -3.15
CA VAL A 78 5.22 -12.54 -1.96
C VAL A 78 5.02 -11.38 -0.99
N VAL A 79 6.09 -10.65 -0.64
CA VAL A 79 5.99 -9.51 0.28
C VAL A 79 5.11 -8.41 -0.31
N ALA A 80 5.27 -8.08 -1.59
CA ALA A 80 4.46 -7.05 -2.24
C ALA A 80 2.96 -7.42 -2.28
N GLU A 81 2.63 -8.68 -2.54
CA GLU A 81 1.25 -9.15 -2.52
C GLU A 81 0.67 -9.16 -1.11
N ALA A 82 1.43 -9.62 -0.12
CA ALA A 82 1.00 -9.58 1.28
C ALA A 82 0.71 -8.14 1.76
N LEU A 83 1.58 -7.19 1.41
CA LEU A 83 1.35 -5.76 1.68
C LEU A 83 0.10 -5.22 0.98
N ARG A 84 -0.12 -5.62 -0.27
CA ARG A 84 -1.30 -5.22 -1.05
C ARG A 84 -2.59 -5.74 -0.40
N GLN A 85 -2.65 -7.02 -0.02
CA GLN A 85 -3.81 -7.60 0.66
C GLN A 85 -4.08 -6.95 2.02
N ARG A 86 -3.02 -6.65 2.79
CA ARG A 86 -3.15 -5.89 4.05
C ARG A 86 -3.65 -4.47 3.80
N SER A 87 -3.20 -3.81 2.75
CA SER A 87 -3.68 -2.48 2.37
C SER A 87 -5.18 -2.50 2.11
N TYR A 88 -5.68 -3.49 1.37
CA TYR A 88 -7.12 -3.64 1.09
C TYR A 88 -7.94 -3.87 2.35
N SER A 89 -7.41 -4.65 3.29
CA SER A 89 -8.05 -4.86 4.59
C SER A 89 -8.16 -3.58 5.42
N ILE A 90 -7.17 -2.68 5.33
CA ILE A 90 -7.21 -1.37 5.97
C ILE A 90 -8.20 -0.44 5.25
N ILE A 91 -8.13 -0.38 3.92
CA ILE A 91 -8.96 0.50 3.08
C ILE A 91 -10.44 0.14 3.21
N LYS A 92 -10.77 -1.16 3.30
CA LYS A 92 -12.15 -1.62 3.50
C LYS A 92 -12.82 -0.96 4.71
N LYS A 93 -12.04 -0.65 5.76
CA LYS A 93 -12.49 -0.02 7.01
C LYS A 93 -12.55 1.51 6.95
N MET A 94 -12.15 2.14 5.85
CA MET A 94 -12.31 3.59 5.67
C MET A 94 -13.78 3.95 5.49
N SER A 95 -14.15 5.15 5.95
CA SER A 95 -15.47 5.73 5.74
C SER A 95 -15.83 5.81 4.25
N SER A 96 -17.11 5.69 3.96
CA SER A 96 -17.67 5.84 2.61
C SER A 96 -19.09 6.42 2.69
N ASP A 97 -19.32 7.27 3.69
CA ASP A 97 -20.64 7.78 4.05
C ASP A 97 -21.03 8.91 3.11
N THR A 98 -20.04 9.68 2.63
CA THR A 98 -20.24 10.73 1.62
C THR A 98 -19.69 10.33 0.26
N GLN A 99 -20.14 11.01 -0.81
CA GLN A 99 -19.62 10.79 -2.16
C GLN A 99 -18.12 11.12 -2.25
N GLU A 100 -17.69 12.18 -1.58
CA GLU A 100 -16.28 12.54 -1.44
C GLU A 100 -15.46 11.37 -0.87
N GLU A 101 -15.93 10.79 0.23
CA GLU A 101 -15.25 9.67 0.87
C GLU A 101 -15.23 8.42 0.00
N LYS A 102 -16.30 8.15 -0.76
CA LYS A 102 -16.33 7.06 -1.74
C LYS A 102 -15.28 7.25 -2.84
N ILE A 103 -15.13 8.48 -3.35
CA ILE A 103 -14.11 8.82 -4.36
C ILE A 103 -12.70 8.67 -3.78
N ILE A 104 -12.46 9.17 -2.57
CA ILE A 104 -11.17 9.04 -1.88
C ILE A 104 -10.85 7.55 -1.66
N LYS A 105 -11.79 6.78 -1.12
CA LYS A 105 -11.61 5.35 -0.84
C LYS A 105 -11.31 4.55 -2.10
N SER A 106 -12.03 4.80 -3.20
CA SER A 106 -11.81 4.13 -4.49
C SER A 106 -10.46 4.52 -5.11
N THR A 107 -10.07 5.80 -5.01
CA THR A 107 -8.77 6.30 -5.48
C THR A 107 -7.61 5.65 -4.71
N VAL A 108 -7.70 5.61 -3.37
CA VAL A 108 -6.70 4.96 -2.52
C VAL A 108 -6.61 3.46 -2.85
N TYR A 109 -7.75 2.78 -3.03
CA TYR A 109 -7.76 1.39 -3.46
C TYR A 109 -7.05 1.19 -4.82
N ALA A 110 -7.36 2.03 -5.81
CA ALA A 110 -6.75 1.96 -7.13
C ALA A 110 -5.24 2.23 -7.07
N PHE A 111 -4.79 3.19 -6.24
CA PHE A 111 -3.39 3.47 -6.00
C PHE A 111 -2.64 2.23 -5.51
N PHE A 112 -3.11 1.58 -4.44
CA PHE A 112 -2.47 0.36 -3.91
C PHE A 112 -2.57 -0.84 -4.84
N LYS A 113 -3.62 -0.90 -5.68
CA LYS A 113 -3.72 -1.91 -6.74
C LYS A 113 -2.62 -1.76 -7.79
N SER A 114 -2.31 -0.53 -8.21
CA SER A 114 -1.24 -0.29 -9.20
C SER A 114 0.16 -0.18 -8.59
N LEU A 115 0.28 0.04 -7.28
CA LEU A 115 1.53 0.33 -6.60
C LEU A 115 2.54 -0.82 -6.74
N LYS A 116 3.75 -0.46 -7.17
CA LYS A 116 4.92 -1.34 -7.24
C LYS A 116 5.92 -0.94 -6.17
N PHE A 117 5.96 -1.68 -5.06
CA PHE A 117 6.85 -1.41 -3.92
C PHE A 117 8.36 -1.50 -4.24
N THR A 118 8.72 -2.03 -5.40
CA THR A 118 10.11 -2.16 -5.86
C THR A 118 10.58 -0.99 -6.73
N ARG A 119 9.68 -0.06 -7.10
CA ARG A 119 10.00 1.07 -7.98
C ARG A 119 9.92 2.39 -7.24
N ASP A 120 10.72 3.33 -7.69
CA ASP A 120 10.55 4.72 -7.31
C ASP A 120 9.31 5.30 -8.02
N ILE A 121 8.55 6.13 -7.31
CA ILE A 121 7.31 6.73 -7.81
C ILE A 121 7.12 8.14 -7.23
N TYR A 122 6.45 9.00 -8.01
CA TYR A 122 5.94 10.28 -7.54
C TYR A 122 4.51 10.10 -7.02
N PRO A 123 4.27 10.08 -5.69
CA PRO A 123 3.00 9.57 -5.17
C PRO A 123 1.77 10.39 -5.57
N ILE A 124 1.90 11.72 -5.65
CA ILE A 124 0.79 12.59 -6.03
C ILE A 124 0.40 12.38 -7.51
N GLU A 125 1.37 12.21 -8.40
CA GLU A 125 1.13 11.93 -9.82
C GLU A 125 0.44 10.58 -10.00
N GLU A 126 0.88 9.56 -9.25
CA GLU A 126 0.26 8.24 -9.26
C GLU A 126 -1.19 8.28 -8.75
N ILE A 127 -1.48 9.07 -7.70
CA ILE A 127 -2.84 9.30 -7.19
C ILE A 127 -3.71 9.99 -8.24
N GLN A 128 -3.22 11.07 -8.84
CA GLN A 128 -3.94 11.81 -9.88
C GLN A 128 -4.24 10.94 -11.10
N ARG A 129 -3.31 10.04 -11.47
CA ARG A 129 -3.48 9.12 -12.60
C ARG A 129 -4.61 8.10 -12.37
N VAL A 130 -4.76 7.60 -11.14
CA VAL A 130 -5.77 6.57 -10.81
C VAL A 130 -7.10 7.14 -10.35
N MET A 131 -7.17 8.44 -10.10
CA MET A 131 -8.39 9.13 -9.70
C MET A 131 -9.44 9.08 -10.83
N PRO A 132 -10.74 8.91 -10.52
CA PRO A 132 -11.80 8.97 -11.52
C PRO A 132 -11.77 10.27 -12.33
N LYS A 133 -11.94 10.17 -13.66
CA LYS A 133 -11.94 11.34 -14.54
C LYS A 133 -13.22 12.17 -14.42
N ASN A 134 -14.35 11.50 -14.25
CA ASN A 134 -15.66 12.13 -14.08
C ASN A 134 -16.02 12.05 -12.60
N ILE A 135 -15.96 13.19 -11.93
CA ILE A 135 -16.28 13.32 -10.51
C ILE A 135 -17.51 14.21 -10.43
N GLU A 136 -18.67 13.59 -10.59
CA GLU A 136 -19.96 14.23 -10.40
C GLU A 136 -20.41 13.97 -8.96
N SER A 137 -20.98 15.00 -8.32
CA SER A 137 -21.67 14.82 -7.04
C SER A 137 -22.98 14.11 -7.32
N ASP A 138 -23.26 13.02 -6.60
CA ASP A 138 -24.56 12.34 -6.66
C ASP A 138 -25.63 13.31 -6.14
N SER A 139 -26.24 14.08 -7.05
CA SER A 139 -27.52 14.77 -6.82
C SER A 139 -28.71 14.02 -7.43
N ASP A 140 -28.51 12.83 -8.00
CA ASP A 140 -29.57 12.10 -8.73
C ASP A 140 -30.16 10.94 -7.92
N ALA A 141 -30.65 11.26 -6.73
CA ALA A 141 -31.64 10.46 -6.03
C ALA A 141 -32.84 11.36 -5.64
N SER A 142 -33.46 12.01 -6.62
CA SER A 142 -34.78 12.62 -6.44
C SER A 142 -35.73 12.14 -7.53
N GLY A 143 -36.86 11.60 -7.07
CA GLY A 143 -37.86 10.92 -7.87
C GLY A 143 -38.49 11.79 -8.96
N PHE A 144 -39.00 11.06 -9.95
CA PHE A 144 -39.50 11.43 -11.27
C PHE A 144 -40.71 12.40 -11.34
N LEU A 145 -40.92 13.34 -10.42
CA LEU A 145 -42.08 14.23 -10.46
C LEU A 145 -41.75 15.69 -10.15
N GLY A 146 -41.56 16.49 -11.20
CA GLY A 146 -41.71 17.95 -11.11
C GLY A 146 -40.67 18.74 -11.90
N ARG A 147 -41.02 19.09 -13.15
CA ARG A 147 -40.37 20.17 -13.89
C ARG A 147 -40.51 21.49 -13.12
N PHE A 148 -39.48 21.95 -12.41
CA PHE A 148 -39.24 23.37 -12.17
C PHE A 148 -37.74 23.66 -12.07
N LYS A 149 -37.32 24.69 -12.82
CA LYS A 149 -35.97 25.26 -12.86
C LYS A 149 -35.41 25.51 -11.46
N LYS A 150 -34.26 24.89 -11.18
CA LYS A 150 -33.13 25.52 -10.52
C LYS A 150 -31.87 24.95 -11.17
N SER A 151 -31.03 25.82 -11.73
CA SER A 151 -29.64 25.50 -11.97
C SER A 151 -29.00 25.29 -10.61
N GLU A 152 -29.16 24.10 -10.04
CA GLU A 152 -28.38 23.71 -8.87
C GLU A 152 -26.93 23.59 -9.33
N ASP A 153 -26.07 24.40 -8.72
CA ASP A 153 -24.64 24.24 -8.82
C ASP A 153 -24.30 22.79 -8.46
N THR A 154 -24.15 21.93 -9.47
CA THR A 154 -23.44 20.66 -9.33
C THR A 154 -22.12 21.01 -8.69
N LYS A 155 -22.00 20.76 -7.39
CA LYS A 155 -20.81 21.12 -6.62
C LYS A 155 -19.71 20.23 -7.17
N LYS A 156 -18.93 20.80 -8.09
CA LYS A 156 -17.83 20.13 -8.74
C LYS A 156 -16.76 19.97 -7.68
N PHE A 157 -16.41 18.73 -7.36
CA PHE A 157 -15.32 18.51 -6.42
C PHE A 157 -14.02 19.01 -7.03
N ASP A 158 -13.19 19.65 -6.20
CA ASP A 158 -11.84 20.02 -6.58
C ASP A 158 -10.97 18.75 -6.64
N LYS A 159 -10.45 18.45 -7.84
CA LYS A 159 -9.61 17.27 -8.05
C LYS A 159 -8.29 17.35 -7.30
N GLU A 160 -7.72 18.53 -7.15
CA GLU A 160 -6.46 18.72 -6.43
C GLU A 160 -6.67 18.46 -4.94
N GLU A 161 -7.73 19.04 -4.37
CA GLU A 161 -8.11 18.81 -2.97
C GLU A 161 -8.40 17.32 -2.70
N LEU A 162 -9.16 16.65 -3.57
CA LEU A 162 -9.41 15.22 -3.48
C LEU A 162 -8.12 14.40 -3.57
N ALA A 163 -7.18 14.80 -4.41
CA ALA A 163 -5.91 14.10 -4.60
C ALA A 163 -5.03 14.23 -3.36
N GLU A 164 -4.98 15.42 -2.75
CA GLU A 164 -4.28 15.64 -1.48
C GLU A 164 -4.88 14.82 -0.35
N LYS A 165 -6.22 14.80 -0.21
CA LYS A 165 -6.92 13.98 0.77
C LYS A 165 -6.66 12.48 0.55
N ALA A 166 -6.71 12.01 -0.71
CA ALA A 166 -6.39 10.62 -1.04
C ALA A 166 -4.92 10.28 -0.74
N LEU A 167 -4.00 11.21 -0.97
CA LEU A 167 -2.59 11.05 -0.63
C LEU A 167 -2.40 10.95 0.89
N GLU A 168 -3.12 11.76 1.68
CA GLU A 168 -3.09 11.71 3.14
C GLU A 168 -3.63 10.36 3.66
N LYS A 169 -4.76 9.88 3.13
CA LYS A 169 -5.30 8.56 3.50
C LYS A 169 -4.34 7.44 3.09
N SER A 170 -3.70 7.55 1.93
CA SER A 170 -2.66 6.60 1.48
C SER A 170 -1.45 6.61 2.42
N ASN A 171 -1.05 7.78 2.93
CA ASN A 171 0.01 7.91 3.94
C ASN A 171 -0.33 7.12 5.21
N ASN A 172 -1.57 7.22 5.67
CA ASN A 172 -2.01 6.51 6.87
C ASN A 172 -2.04 4.99 6.67
N VAL A 173 -2.42 4.51 5.48
CA VAL A 173 -2.32 3.08 5.14
C VAL A 173 -0.85 2.64 5.12
N LEU A 174 0.03 3.38 4.43
CA LEU A 174 1.45 3.06 4.35
C LEU A 174 2.16 3.07 5.71
N LYS A 175 1.82 4.02 6.60
CA LYS A 175 2.33 4.02 7.98
C LYS A 175 1.99 2.73 8.71
N ARG A 176 0.75 2.25 8.59
CA ARG A 176 0.33 0.98 9.20
C ARG A 176 1.08 -0.21 8.59
N LEU A 177 1.24 -0.24 7.27
CA LEU A 177 2.02 -1.28 6.59
C LEU A 177 3.49 -1.29 7.05
N LEU A 178 4.11 -0.12 7.16
CA LEU A 178 5.47 0.00 7.65
C LEU A 178 5.58 -0.47 9.10
N MET A 179 4.62 -0.13 9.96
CA MET A 179 4.58 -0.63 11.34
C MET A 179 4.49 -2.16 11.42
N TYR A 180 3.72 -2.80 10.54
CA TYR A 180 3.71 -4.26 10.45
C TYR A 180 5.09 -4.81 10.08
N LEU A 181 5.73 -4.27 9.04
CA LEU A 181 7.08 -4.68 8.63
C LEU A 181 8.16 -4.45 9.70
N LEU A 182 7.92 -3.63 10.71
CA LEU A 182 8.88 -3.45 11.81
C LEU A 182 8.71 -4.48 12.92
N SER A 183 7.59 -5.20 12.91
CA SER A 183 7.34 -6.32 13.80
C SER A 183 8.28 -7.50 13.48
N PRO A 184 8.77 -8.24 14.50
CA PRO A 184 9.36 -9.56 14.31
C PRO A 184 8.42 -10.57 13.65
N ASP A 185 7.12 -10.35 13.77
CA ASP A 185 6.10 -11.07 13.00
C ASP A 185 5.20 -10.05 12.31
N PRO A 186 5.49 -9.70 11.04
CA PRO A 186 4.70 -8.71 10.30
C PRO A 186 3.30 -9.20 9.95
N TRP A 187 3.03 -10.50 10.09
CA TRP A 187 1.78 -11.10 9.66
C TRP A 187 0.87 -11.52 10.83
N GLY A 188 1.38 -11.47 12.07
CA GLY A 188 0.59 -11.72 13.29
C GLY A 188 0.18 -13.19 13.42
N THR A 189 1.11 -14.09 13.13
CA THR A 189 0.95 -15.55 13.11
C THR A 189 1.49 -16.23 14.36
N LYS A 190 2.11 -15.47 15.28
CA LYS A 190 2.64 -15.90 16.58
C LYS A 190 2.11 -15.05 17.71
#